data_AF-A0A939AQG8-F1
#
_entry.id   AF-A0A939AQG8-F1
#
_cell.length_a   1.000
_cell.length_b   1.000
_cell.length_c   1.000
_cell.angle_alpha   90.00
_cell.angle_beta   90.00
_cell.angle_gamma   90.00
#
_symmetry.space_group_name_H-M   'P 1'
#
loop_
_entity.id
_entity.type
_entity.pdbx_description
1 polymer ?
#
loop_
_entity_poly.entity_id
_entity_poly.type
_entity_poly.pdbx_seq_one_letter_code
_entity_poly.pdbx_strand_id
1 'polypeptide(L)' 'MIRWLSLVIGGLLLNGTGLSLLAWAGHQKFAAGGEWFWAGTLALILCNAGLCCVVGAKKP' A
#
# COMPACT_ATOMS: atom_id res chain seq x y z
N MET A 1 9.30 -5.63 -21.75
CA MET A 1 7.85 -5.34 -21.58
C MET A 1 7.31 -5.96 -20.30
N ILE A 2 7.56 -7.27 -20.08
CA ILE A 2 7.22 -7.99 -18.84
C ILE A 2 7.61 -7.23 -17.55
N ARG A 3 8.85 -6.72 -17.43
CA ARG A 3 9.32 -6.00 -16.22
C ARG A 3 8.45 -4.79 -15.87
N TRP A 4 8.04 -4.00 -16.87
CA TRP A 4 7.19 -2.84 -16.64
C TRP A 4 5.82 -3.27 -16.15
N LEU A 5 5.23 -4.27 -16.84
CA LEU A 5 3.89 -4.75 -16.55
C LEU A 5 3.82 -5.37 -15.14
N SER A 6 4.82 -6.16 -14.75
CA SER A 6 4.89 -6.75 -13.41
C SER A 6 5.06 -5.69 -12.32
N LEU A 7 5.86 -4.65 -12.55
CA LEU A 7 6.06 -3.56 -11.58
C LEU A 7 4.83 -2.67 -11.42
N VAL A 8 4.12 -2.37 -12.51
CA VAL A 8 2.87 -1.59 -12.46
C VAL A 8 1.76 -2.38 -11.79
N ILE A 9 1.57 -3.65 -12.15
CA ILE A 9 0.56 -4.52 -11.52
C ILE A 9 0.90 -4.73 -10.03
N GLY A 10 2.15 -5.04 -9.71
CA GLY A 10 2.61 -5.17 -8.33
C GLY A 10 2.41 -3.88 -7.53
N GLY A 11 2.78 -2.74 -8.10
CA GLY A 11 2.60 -1.44 -7.47
C GLY A 11 1.13 -1.06 -7.25
N LEU A 12 0.25 -1.44 -8.18
CA LEU A 12 -1.20 -1.25 -8.06
C LEU A 12 -1.80 -2.12 -6.95
N LEU A 13 -1.40 -3.40 -6.88
CA LEU A 13 -1.86 -4.32 -5.84
C LEU A 13 -1.37 -3.89 -4.45
N LEU A 14 -0.11 -3.48 -4.33
CA LEU A 14 0.47 -2.98 -3.07
C LEU A 14 -0.23 -1.70 -2.59
N ASN A 15 -0.55 -0.77 -3.50
CA ASN A 15 -1.32 0.43 -3.12
C ASN A 15 -2.76 0.09 -2.76
N GLY A 16 -3.44 -0.78 -3.53
CA GLY A 16 -4.81 -1.19 -3.23
C GLY A 16 -4.90 -1.85 -1.85
N THR A 17 -4.01 -2.80 -1.56
CA THR A 17 -3.92 -3.45 -0.25
C THR A 17 -3.57 -2.47 0.87
N GLY A 18 -2.59 -1.59 0.66
CA GLY A 18 -2.22 -0.54 1.61
C GLY A 18 -3.38 0.40 1.95
N LEU A 19 -4.10 0.90 0.95
CA LEU A 19 -5.25 1.79 1.15
C LEU A 19 -6.41 1.11 1.89
N SER A 20 -6.72 -0.16 1.60
CA SER A 20 -7.75 -0.91 2.32
C SER A 20 -7.36 -1.13 3.79
N LEU A 21 -6.10 -1.48 4.05
CA LEU A 21 -5.56 -1.63 5.41
C LEU A 21 -5.54 -0.30 6.17
N LEU A 22 -5.24 0.80 5.48
CA LEU A 22 -5.25 2.15 6.05
C LEU A 22 -6.67 2.54 6.50
N ALA A 23 -7.68 2.28 5.65
CA ALA A 23 -9.07 2.55 5.98
C ALA A 23 -9.53 1.70 7.18
N TRP A 24 -9.16 0.42 7.21
CA TRP A 24 -9.49 -0.46 8.34
C TRP A 24 -8.79 -0.02 9.63
N ALA A 25 -7.50 0.31 9.59
CA ALA A 25 -6.77 0.83 10.74
C ALA A 25 -7.34 2.17 11.22
N GLY A 26 -7.76 3.05 10.30
CA GLY A 26 -8.47 4.28 10.61
C GLY A 26 -9.78 4.02 11.35
N HIS A 27 -10.58 3.07 10.87
CA HIS A 27 -11.79 2.66 11.57
C HIS A 27 -11.49 2.12 12.97
N GLN A 28 -10.46 1.27 13.12
CA GLN A 28 -10.06 0.75 14.42
C GLN A 28 -9.60 1.85 15.39
N LYS A 29 -8.92 2.89 14.88
CA LYS A 29 -8.49 4.05 15.66
C LYS A 29 -9.65 4.86 16.20
N PHE A 30 -10.63 5.16 15.35
CA PHE A 30 -11.67 6.16 15.67
C PHE A 30 -12.98 5.55 16.17
N ALA A 31 -13.34 4.35 15.73
CA ALA A 31 -14.60 3.72 16.08
C ALA A 31 -14.45 2.62 17.14
N ALA A 32 -13.42 1.78 17.03
CA ALA A 32 -13.29 0.58 17.87
C ALA A 32 -12.30 0.72 19.05
N GLY A 33 -11.50 1.79 19.09
CA GLY A 33 -10.46 1.97 20.12
C GLY A 33 -9.39 0.87 20.13
N GLY A 34 -9.26 0.11 19.04
CA GLY A 34 -8.37 -1.06 18.95
C GLY A 34 -6.93 -0.72 18.59
N GLU A 35 -6.07 -1.73 18.54
CA GLU A 35 -4.66 -1.60 18.15
C GLU A 35 -4.52 -1.26 16.65
N TRP A 36 -4.57 0.03 16.33
CA TRP A 36 -4.49 0.54 14.96
C TRP A 36 -3.05 0.83 14.51
N PHE A 37 -2.11 1.00 15.45
CA PHE A 37 -0.77 1.50 15.16
C PHE A 37 -0.03 0.58 14.18
N TRP A 38 0.10 -0.70 14.51
CA TRP A 38 0.81 -1.68 13.67
C TRP A 38 0.14 -1.89 12.31
N ALA A 39 -1.18 -2.00 12.27
CA ALA A 39 -1.93 -2.14 11.03
C ALA A 39 -1.79 -0.89 10.14
N GLY A 40 -1.82 0.30 10.74
CA GLY A 40 -1.58 1.57 10.06
C GLY A 40 -0.15 1.71 9.55
N THR A 41 0.85 1.29 10.34
CA THR A 41 2.25 1.28 9.90
C THR A 41 2.44 0.34 8.71
N LEU A 42 1.86 -0.87 8.76
CA LEU A 42 1.89 -1.81 7.65
C LEU A 42 1.22 -1.23 6.39
N ALA A 43 0.08 -0.56 6.55
CA ALA A 43 -0.62 0.11 5.46
C ALA A 43 0.26 1.16 4.76
N LEU A 44 0.97 1.99 5.54
CA LEU A 44 1.89 3.00 5.01
C LEU A 44 3.10 2.37 4.31
N ILE A 45 3.65 1.28 4.86
CA ILE A 45 4.74 0.52 4.22
C ILE A 45 4.30 -0.02 2.86
N LEU A 46 3.11 -0.63 2.78
CA LEU A 46 2.55 -1.16 1.53
C LEU A 46 2.32 -0.08 0.49
N CYS A 47 1.75 1.06 0.88
CA CYS A 47 1.58 2.21 -0.02
C CYS A 47 2.93 2.72 -0.54
N ASN A 48 3.92 2.89 0.35
CA ASN A 48 5.24 3.37 -0.06
C ASN A 48 5.93 2.37 -1.01
N ALA A 49 5.90 1.07 -0.69
CA ALA A 49 6.42 0.02 -1.55
C ALA A 49 5.73 0.02 -2.92
N GLY A 50 4.39 0.18 -2.95
CA GLY A 50 3.62 0.29 -4.17
C GLY A 50 4.04 1.48 -5.03
N LEU A 51 4.24 2.66 -4.42
CA LEU A 51 4.75 3.85 -5.11
C LEU A 51 6.16 3.61 -5.68
N CYS A 52 7.07 3.01 -4.91
CA CYS A 52 8.41 2.65 -5.39
C CYS A 52 8.36 1.70 -6.60
N CYS A 53 7.46 0.71 -6.61
CA CYS A 53 7.27 -0.19 -7.75
C CYS A 53 6.80 0.55 -9.00
N VAL A 54 5.82 1.46 -8.88
CA VAL A 54 5.32 2.26 -10.01
C VAL A 54 6.40 3.21 -10.54
N VAL A 55 7.14 3.86 -9.66
CA VAL A 55 8.26 4.75 -10.04
C VAL A 55 9.38 3.97 -10.73
N GLY A 56 9.76 2.81 -10.19
CA GLY A 56 10.78 1.93 -10.79
C GLY A 56 10.34 1.27 -12.10
N ALA A 57 9.04 1.27 -12.41
CA ALA A 57 8.53 0.86 -13.71
C ALA A 57 8.86 1.89 -14.80
N LYS A 58 9.00 3.18 -14.46
CA LYS A 58 9.35 4.22 -15.42
C LYS A 58 10.71 3.88 -16.06
N LYS A 59 10.70 3.57 -17.36
CA LYS A 59 11.94 3.43 -18.14
C LYS A 59 12.61 4.81 -18.28
N PRO A 60 13.95 4.88 -18.36
CA PRO A 60 14.59 6.03 -18.99
C PRO A 60 14.13 6.18 -20.45
#